data_AF-A0A959PA10-F1
#
_entry.id   AF-A0A959PA10-F1
#
_cell.length_a   1.000
_cell.length_b   1.000
_cell.length_c   1.000
_cell.angle_alpha   90.00
_cell.angle_beta   90.00
_cell.angle_gamma   90.00
#
_symmetry.space_group_name_H-M   'P 1'
#
loop_
_entity.id
_entity.type
_entity.pdbx_description
1 polymer ?
#
loop_
_entity_poly.entity_id
_entity_poly.type
_entity_poly.pdbx_seq_one_letter_code
_entity_poly.pdbx_strand_id
1 'polypeptide(L)'
;MKKVLSVIIGGLVSANAFAQATLPTAWNFDDPQPIGWTEHLDEFANGTRYTNGLLGAACKLDADDEFVMVQFSDVCGGVTYNIKGQGSASNDVFTVEESTDGNTWTALRVFNETDLTAVGSAFGEFTDVPQASSRYVRWYFTNKESGRNVALDEVSLIPQVPTAAQEIGVSQGTDPIVNNGTLVVGNQASVTISIENVNLTGGNDLNISDIQLGGANAGDFTLGVTPNIVTAASSESFQLNFTAGASGSRFATLTISNDDANGDETTFVINLYGIGGNYATEPTAAPTNLSFSSVTSYGYDVSFSDAASVPESYIVVRSIGAAPTGIPADGSTYVKGDYIDGTTQVVHVGSSGTFRPTYNVAGTTYHFAAYSFNGPSGYENYYTSASSANSVTTPENMMGNYYAGIDPSSTSFLTDLQTRISQNYDQIYYGSYAPVMIDKFAHRDTTAGQKVLTGVYSGYQYMYTGAFFYDVMSREHSWPHSWMPTFPDEDGMEYSDLHNLFPVHQDNANAVRSNRPLGEVVSQESSFLDAQYGDNADGQRVYEPRDQHKGDAARAIFYMAVKWNGTGGSWELPNPIDFLVQYGQDQDVLKQWHWQDPPDAWEIARNDFIQSEQGNRNPFV
;
A
#
# COMPACT_ATOMS: atom_id res chain seq x y z
N MET A 1 0.39 62.18 -20.74
CA MET A 1 -0.73 61.50 -20.04
C MET A 1 -1.24 60.34 -20.88
N LYS A 2 -0.71 59.14 -20.68
CA LYS A 2 -1.41 57.87 -20.99
C LYS A 2 -0.95 56.86 -19.95
N LYS A 3 -1.94 56.26 -19.29
CA LYS A 3 -1.84 55.40 -18.11
C LYS A 3 -1.18 54.07 -18.50
N VAL A 4 -0.18 53.65 -17.73
CA VAL A 4 0.29 52.26 -17.71
C VAL A 4 -0.60 51.51 -16.73
N LEU A 5 -1.33 50.52 -17.22
CA LEU A 5 -2.16 49.62 -16.43
C LEU A 5 -1.22 48.51 -15.91
N SER A 6 -0.90 48.52 -14.62
CA SER A 6 -0.23 47.39 -13.97
C SER A 6 -1.28 46.33 -13.68
N VAL A 7 -1.21 45.20 -14.38
CA VAL A 7 -1.92 43.97 -14.05
C VAL A 7 -1.15 43.31 -12.92
N ILE A 8 -1.73 43.29 -11.71
CA ILE A 8 -1.26 42.46 -10.60
C ILE A 8 -1.80 41.05 -10.86
N ILE A 9 -0.94 40.16 -11.32
CA ILE A 9 -1.20 38.72 -11.33
C ILE A 9 -0.92 38.25 -9.90
N GLY A 10 -1.98 38.03 -9.14
CA GLY A 10 -1.93 37.24 -7.92
C GLY A 10 -1.77 35.79 -8.31
N GLY A 11 -0.53 35.30 -8.34
CA GLY A 11 -0.24 33.88 -8.42
C GLY A 11 -0.58 33.26 -7.07
N LEU A 12 -1.69 32.53 -7.00
CA LEU A 12 -1.84 31.47 -6.01
C LEU A 12 -0.80 30.40 -6.36
N VAL A 13 0.30 30.40 -5.63
CA VAL A 13 1.23 29.27 -5.61
C VAL A 13 0.52 28.19 -4.80
N SER A 14 -0.09 27.24 -5.48
CA SER A 14 -0.45 25.95 -4.88
C SER A 14 0.84 25.18 -4.65
N ALA A 15 1.46 25.37 -3.49
CA ALA A 15 2.41 24.39 -2.99
C ALA A 15 1.58 23.15 -2.62
N ASN A 16 1.92 22.00 -3.20
CA ASN A 16 1.45 20.73 -2.69
C ASN A 16 2.04 20.60 -1.27
N ALA A 17 1.27 21.02 -0.26
CA ALA A 17 1.65 20.82 1.12
C ALA A 17 1.39 19.36 1.45
N PHE A 18 2.44 18.56 1.56
CA PHE A 18 2.36 17.29 2.26
C PHE A 18 1.90 17.58 3.69
N ALA A 19 0.97 16.78 4.22
CA ALA A 19 0.55 16.91 5.62
C ALA A 19 1.78 16.66 6.51
N GLN A 20 2.00 17.44 7.57
CA GLN A 20 3.14 17.29 8.47
C GLN A 20 2.84 16.29 9.59
N ALA A 21 3.85 15.57 10.07
CA ALA A 21 3.76 14.69 11.24
C ALA A 21 3.86 15.50 12.54
N THR A 22 3.13 15.08 13.57
CA THR A 22 3.30 15.57 14.95
C THR A 22 4.36 14.73 15.66
N LEU A 23 5.24 15.33 16.45
CA LEU A 23 6.15 14.57 17.30
C LEU A 23 5.48 14.19 18.65
N PRO A 24 5.71 12.97 19.20
CA PRO A 24 6.50 11.90 18.63
C PRO A 24 5.78 11.24 17.44
N THR A 25 6.55 10.87 16.43
CA THR A 25 6.06 10.05 15.33
C THR A 25 6.98 8.87 15.16
N ALA A 26 6.40 7.72 14.84
CA ALA A 26 7.17 6.53 14.55
C ALA A 26 6.54 5.77 13.38
N TRP A 27 7.37 5.03 12.68
CA TRP A 27 6.93 4.10 11.67
C TRP A 27 7.82 2.86 11.67
N ASN A 28 7.19 1.71 11.84
CA ASN A 28 7.79 0.39 11.66
C ASN A 28 7.50 -0.19 10.27
N PHE A 29 7.08 0.66 9.31
CA PHE A 29 6.81 0.29 7.93
C PHE A 29 5.65 -0.69 7.69
N ASP A 30 4.83 -0.92 8.71
CA ASP A 30 3.51 -1.53 8.54
C ASP A 30 2.50 -0.49 8.03
N ASP A 31 1.48 -0.96 7.31
CA ASP A 31 0.38 -0.12 6.85
C ASP A 31 -0.71 0.06 7.91
N PRO A 32 -1.40 1.22 7.96
CA PRO A 32 -1.26 2.34 7.03
C PRO A 32 -0.04 3.22 7.34
N GLN A 33 0.58 3.76 6.29
CA GLN A 33 1.61 4.79 6.41
C GLN A 33 1.10 5.97 7.28
N PRO A 34 1.86 6.40 8.30
CA PRO A 34 1.47 7.53 9.13
C PRO A 34 1.52 8.85 8.36
N ILE A 35 0.70 9.81 8.79
CA ILE A 35 0.65 11.16 8.23
C ILE A 35 2.04 11.83 8.34
N GLY A 36 2.47 12.52 7.29
CA GLY A 36 3.77 13.21 7.22
C GLY A 36 4.95 12.36 6.81
N TRP A 37 4.72 11.08 6.55
CA TRP A 37 5.72 10.21 5.94
C TRP A 37 5.54 10.16 4.43
N THR A 38 6.64 10.00 3.71
CA THR A 38 6.67 9.81 2.27
C THR A 38 7.74 8.80 1.93
N GLU A 39 7.43 7.93 0.98
CA GLU A 39 8.38 6.98 0.44
C GLU A 39 8.58 7.28 -1.04
N HIS A 40 9.82 7.18 -1.48
CA HIS A 40 10.19 7.11 -2.88
C HIS A 40 10.97 5.81 -3.05
N LEU A 41 10.23 4.76 -3.39
CA LEU A 41 10.74 3.40 -3.57
C LEU A 41 10.31 2.91 -4.95
N ASP A 42 11.19 2.25 -5.66
CA ASP A 42 10.91 1.63 -6.95
C ASP A 42 10.11 0.33 -6.72
N GLU A 43 8.89 0.22 -7.26
CA GLU A 43 8.00 -0.93 -7.04
C GLU A 43 8.40 -2.23 -7.79
N PHE A 44 9.64 -2.39 -8.26
CA PHE A 44 10.02 -3.56 -9.06
C PHE A 44 10.05 -4.87 -8.25
N ALA A 45 9.67 -5.97 -8.92
CA ALA A 45 9.71 -7.43 -8.66
C ALA A 45 9.79 -8.04 -7.23
N ASN A 46 10.35 -7.39 -6.21
CA ASN A 46 10.62 -8.01 -4.90
C ASN A 46 9.96 -7.30 -3.69
N GLY A 47 9.04 -6.37 -3.95
CA GLY A 47 8.33 -5.61 -2.93
C GLY A 47 9.18 -4.53 -2.27
N THR A 48 8.50 -3.57 -1.64
CA THR A 48 9.10 -2.41 -0.94
C THR A 48 9.36 -2.69 0.55
N ARG A 49 9.15 -3.94 0.99
CA ARG A 49 9.22 -4.37 2.40
C ARG A 49 9.97 -5.69 2.55
N TYR A 50 10.76 -5.79 3.61
CA TYR A 50 11.28 -7.04 4.16
C TYR A 50 10.31 -7.61 5.20
N THR A 51 10.07 -8.92 5.17
CA THR A 51 9.13 -9.59 6.09
C THR A 51 9.74 -9.96 7.45
N ASN A 52 11.02 -9.65 7.66
CA ASN A 52 11.79 -9.99 8.85
C ASN A 52 12.40 -8.73 9.48
N GLY A 53 11.59 -7.69 9.62
CA GLY A 53 11.90 -6.56 10.49
C GLY A 53 12.04 -7.00 11.95
N LEU A 54 12.40 -6.06 12.80
CA LEU A 54 12.46 -6.25 14.24
C LEU A 54 11.06 -6.48 14.83
N LEU A 55 10.09 -5.64 14.46
CA LEU A 55 8.68 -5.80 14.80
C LEU A 55 7.81 -5.55 13.57
N GLY A 56 7.55 -6.61 12.81
CA GLY A 56 6.71 -6.54 11.60
C GLY A 56 7.55 -6.44 10.32
N ALA A 57 7.12 -5.60 9.39
CA ALA A 57 7.87 -5.33 8.17
C ALA A 57 9.07 -4.41 8.42
N ALA A 58 10.01 -4.35 7.49
CA ALA A 58 11.01 -3.29 7.42
C ALA A 58 11.00 -2.70 6.01
N CYS A 59 11.22 -1.39 5.86
CA CYS A 59 11.38 -0.77 4.55
C CYS A 59 12.61 -1.33 3.84
N LYS A 60 12.46 -1.59 2.55
CA LYS A 60 13.53 -2.06 1.68
C LYS A 60 13.94 -0.94 0.74
N LEU A 61 15.19 -0.49 0.88
CA LEU A 61 15.86 0.37 -0.08
C LEU A 61 16.80 -0.49 -0.94
N ASP A 62 16.39 -0.79 -2.17
CA ASP A 62 17.08 -1.67 -3.12
C ASP A 62 17.26 -1.09 -4.54
N ALA A 63 16.94 0.18 -4.75
CA ALA A 63 17.29 0.93 -5.95
C ALA A 63 18.10 2.19 -5.62
N ASP A 64 18.61 2.83 -6.67
CA ASP A 64 19.34 4.08 -6.54
C ASP A 64 18.35 5.24 -6.36
N ASP A 65 18.73 6.26 -5.60
CA ASP A 65 17.91 7.42 -5.27
C ASP A 65 16.61 7.13 -4.50
N GLU A 66 16.56 6.00 -3.78
CA GLU A 66 15.43 5.67 -2.92
C GLU A 66 15.51 6.33 -1.56
N PHE A 67 14.35 6.74 -1.03
CA PHE A 67 14.29 7.26 0.33
C PHE A 67 12.98 7.00 1.04
N VAL A 68 13.09 6.98 2.37
CA VAL A 68 11.99 7.28 3.29
C VAL A 68 12.22 8.66 3.85
N MET A 69 11.18 9.48 3.90
CA MET A 69 11.24 10.84 4.43
C MET A 69 10.08 11.07 5.39
N VAL A 70 10.34 11.86 6.42
CA VAL A 70 9.31 12.43 7.30
C VAL A 70 9.44 13.94 7.31
N GLN A 71 8.31 14.62 7.15
CA GLN A 71 8.15 16.04 7.39
C GLN A 71 7.46 16.25 8.73
N PHE A 72 8.00 17.10 9.59
CA PHE A 72 7.47 17.36 10.94
C PHE A 72 7.55 18.86 11.27
N SER A 73 6.77 19.30 12.26
CA SER A 73 6.65 20.73 12.61
C SER A 73 7.51 21.19 13.78
N ASP A 74 7.83 20.29 14.69
CA ASP A 74 8.40 20.64 16.00
C ASP A 74 9.91 20.37 16.02
N VAL A 75 10.62 20.90 17.04
CA VAL A 75 12.03 20.54 17.24
C VAL A 75 12.17 19.04 17.52
N CYS A 76 12.82 18.33 16.61
CA CYS A 76 13.15 16.92 16.79
C CYS A 76 14.28 16.76 17.82
N GLY A 77 13.95 16.17 18.96
CA GLY A 77 14.89 15.91 20.06
C GLY A 77 15.86 14.77 19.79
N GLY A 78 15.49 13.90 18.86
CA GLY A 78 16.26 12.75 18.47
C GLY A 78 15.48 11.92 17.48
N VAL A 79 16.22 11.33 16.55
CA VAL A 79 15.72 10.33 15.63
C VAL A 79 16.45 9.03 15.90
N THR A 80 15.70 8.00 16.24
CA THR A 80 16.19 6.63 16.42
C THR A 80 15.69 5.79 15.26
N TYR A 81 16.54 4.94 14.71
CA TYR A 81 16.21 4.10 13.57
C TYR A 81 17.15 2.91 13.51
N ASN A 82 16.65 1.83 12.91
CA ASN A 82 17.38 0.57 12.80
C ASN A 82 17.68 0.30 11.34
N ILE A 83 18.95 0.00 11.03
CA ILE A 83 19.33 -0.42 9.68
C ILE A 83 20.03 -1.78 9.66
N LYS A 84 19.84 -2.51 8.56
CA LYS A 84 20.58 -3.72 8.26
C LYS A 84 21.05 -3.71 6.80
N GLY A 85 22.36 -3.79 6.58
CA GLY A 85 22.95 -3.83 5.25
C GLY A 85 22.88 -5.24 4.66
N GLN A 86 22.13 -5.45 3.59
CA GLN A 86 21.94 -6.78 2.99
C GLN A 86 22.86 -6.95 1.79
N GLY A 87 23.64 -8.04 1.77
CA GLY A 87 24.54 -8.40 0.68
C GLY A 87 25.93 -7.74 0.76
N SER A 88 26.53 -7.48 -0.41
CA SER A 88 27.82 -6.81 -0.54
C SER A 88 27.94 -6.14 -1.91
N ALA A 89 28.23 -4.85 -1.94
CA ALA A 89 28.58 -4.08 -3.13
C ALA A 89 29.64 -3.04 -2.77
N SER A 90 30.19 -2.36 -3.77
CA SER A 90 31.19 -1.30 -3.61
C SER A 90 30.61 0.05 -4.01
N ASN A 91 30.93 1.13 -3.30
CA ASN A 91 30.50 2.53 -3.55
C ASN A 91 29.04 2.85 -3.19
N ASP A 92 28.32 1.94 -2.57
CA ASP A 92 26.99 2.14 -1.98
C ASP A 92 27.06 3.12 -0.80
N VAL A 93 26.15 4.11 -0.78
CA VAL A 93 26.09 5.13 0.27
C VAL A 93 24.67 5.28 0.78
N PHE A 94 24.46 4.97 2.05
CA PHE A 94 23.22 5.26 2.75
C PHE A 94 23.43 6.45 3.69
N THR A 95 22.62 7.49 3.55
CA THR A 95 22.78 8.74 4.29
C THR A 95 21.50 9.06 5.03
N VAL A 96 21.63 9.47 6.29
CA VAL A 96 20.57 10.16 7.02
C VAL A 96 20.81 11.64 6.88
N GLU A 97 19.82 12.33 6.34
CA GLU A 97 19.92 13.75 6.00
C GLU A 97 18.81 14.54 6.66
N GLU A 98 19.10 15.79 6.96
CA GLU A 98 18.15 16.76 7.46
C GLU A 98 18.00 17.94 6.50
N SER A 99 16.84 18.60 6.56
CA SER A 99 16.58 19.83 5.81
C SER A 99 15.60 20.74 6.53
N THR A 100 15.76 22.05 6.35
CA THR A 100 14.79 23.08 6.76
C THR A 100 13.63 23.20 5.76
N ASP A 101 13.88 22.95 4.47
CA ASP A 101 12.98 23.33 3.37
C ASP A 101 12.60 22.17 2.43
N GLY A 102 13.12 20.97 2.69
CA GLY A 102 12.90 19.76 1.87
C GLY A 102 13.64 19.77 0.53
N ASN A 103 14.42 20.81 0.23
CA ASN A 103 15.13 20.98 -1.04
C ASN A 103 16.65 20.95 -0.86
N THR A 104 17.14 21.60 0.19
CA THR A 104 18.57 21.67 0.53
C THR A 104 18.85 20.73 1.68
N TRP A 105 19.66 19.71 1.45
CA TRP A 105 19.89 18.63 2.41
C TRP A 105 21.31 18.68 2.98
N THR A 106 21.42 18.41 4.27
CA THR A 106 22.69 18.26 4.99
C THR A 106 22.75 16.87 5.61
N ALA A 107 23.87 16.18 5.48
CA ALA A 107 24.04 14.87 6.09
C ALA A 107 24.16 14.97 7.62
N LEU A 108 23.27 14.28 8.33
CA LEU A 108 23.40 13.97 9.75
C LEU A 108 24.39 12.83 9.96
N ARG A 109 24.30 11.80 9.11
CA ARG A 109 25.15 10.62 9.16
C ARG A 109 25.31 9.99 7.79
N VAL A 110 26.51 9.50 7.48
CA VAL A 110 26.82 8.77 6.25
C VAL A 110 27.28 7.36 6.62
N PHE A 111 26.68 6.35 5.99
CA PHE A 111 27.07 4.95 6.07
C PHE A 111 27.65 4.52 4.72
N ASN A 112 28.93 4.16 4.72
CA ASN A 112 29.62 3.64 3.54
C ASN A 112 29.59 2.10 3.55
N GLU A 113 30.15 1.48 2.52
CA GLU A 113 30.30 0.02 2.37
C GLU A 113 30.72 -0.71 3.66
N THR A 114 31.74 -0.20 4.36
CA THR A 114 32.26 -0.83 5.58
C THR A 114 31.24 -0.80 6.72
N ASP A 115 30.50 0.30 6.84
CA ASP A 115 29.50 0.49 7.89
C ASP A 115 28.28 -0.40 7.62
N LEU A 116 27.78 -0.43 6.38
CA LEU A 116 26.66 -1.28 5.97
C LEU A 116 26.98 -2.77 6.11
N THR A 117 28.23 -3.15 5.83
CA THR A 117 28.71 -4.54 6.05
C THR A 117 28.74 -4.88 7.55
N ALA A 118 29.10 -3.93 8.42
CA ALA A 118 29.17 -4.16 9.86
C ALA A 118 27.79 -4.44 10.47
N VAL A 119 26.72 -3.84 9.92
CA VAL A 119 25.33 -4.11 10.29
C VAL A 119 24.66 -5.15 9.38
N GLY A 120 25.42 -6.05 8.76
CA GLY A 120 24.86 -7.02 7.81
C GLY A 120 24.26 -8.29 8.42
N SER A 121 24.66 -8.63 9.65
CA SER A 121 24.18 -9.85 10.33
C SER A 121 22.88 -9.63 11.12
N ALA A 122 22.70 -8.45 11.70
CA ALA A 122 21.51 -8.04 12.45
C ALA A 122 21.28 -6.53 12.31
N PHE A 123 20.07 -6.06 12.61
CA PHE A 123 19.76 -4.64 12.67
C PHE A 123 20.65 -3.95 13.72
N GLY A 124 21.31 -2.88 13.30
CA GLY A 124 21.99 -1.94 14.18
C GLY A 124 21.08 -0.75 14.45
N GLU A 125 20.90 -0.41 15.72
CA GLU A 125 20.19 0.80 16.15
C GLU A 125 21.14 2.00 16.15
N PHE A 126 20.65 3.09 15.59
CA PHE A 126 21.35 4.36 15.53
C PHE A 126 20.46 5.47 16.06
N THR A 127 21.10 6.52 16.58
CA THR A 127 20.41 7.72 17.01
C THR A 127 21.19 8.94 16.56
N ASP A 128 20.47 9.88 15.96
CA ASP A 128 20.97 11.17 15.54
C ASP A 128 20.10 12.28 16.13
N VAL A 129 20.64 13.49 16.22
CA VAL A 129 19.91 14.66 16.73
C VAL A 129 19.93 15.73 15.64
N PRO A 130 18.79 15.97 14.98
CA PRO A 130 18.67 17.05 14.01
C PRO A 130 18.93 18.44 14.63
N GLN A 131 19.28 19.41 13.79
CA GLN A 131 19.28 20.81 14.17
C GLN A 131 17.85 21.25 14.52
N ALA A 132 17.73 22.22 15.42
CA ALA A 132 16.42 22.72 15.85
C ALA A 132 15.59 23.31 14.69
N SER A 133 16.26 23.86 13.68
CA SER A 133 15.62 24.39 12.46
C SER A 133 15.22 23.33 11.43
N SER A 134 15.53 22.05 11.64
CA SER A 134 15.19 20.99 10.70
C SER A 134 13.70 20.70 10.75
N ARG A 135 13.11 20.45 9.58
CA ARG A 135 11.68 20.12 9.39
C ARG A 135 11.46 18.87 8.53
N TYR A 136 12.56 18.34 8.01
CA TYR A 136 12.60 17.12 7.24
C TYR A 136 13.78 16.28 7.72
N VAL A 137 13.54 14.98 7.84
CA VAL A 137 14.60 13.98 7.91
C VAL A 137 14.31 12.94 6.85
N ARG A 138 15.34 12.50 6.13
CA ARG A 138 15.24 11.38 5.21
C ARG A 138 16.37 10.38 5.38
N TRP A 139 16.05 9.14 5.07
CA TRP A 139 16.96 8.02 4.93
C TRP A 139 17.09 7.72 3.46
N TYR A 140 18.25 8.05 2.89
CA TYR A 140 18.44 8.17 1.45
C TYR A 140 19.55 7.24 0.99
N PHE A 141 19.24 6.37 0.03
CA PHE A 141 20.17 5.42 -0.54
C PHE A 141 20.61 5.88 -1.93
N THR A 142 21.92 6.05 -2.11
CA THR A 142 22.52 6.59 -3.33
C THR A 142 23.77 5.81 -3.74
N ASN A 143 24.13 5.96 -5.01
CA ASN A 143 25.20 5.20 -5.65
C ASN A 143 25.00 3.69 -5.46
N LYS A 144 23.74 3.23 -5.50
CA LYS A 144 23.40 1.84 -5.28
C LYS A 144 23.98 0.99 -6.40
N GLU A 145 24.82 0.04 -6.04
CA GLU A 145 25.37 -0.97 -6.95
C GLU A 145 24.69 -2.33 -6.74
N SER A 146 24.67 -3.15 -7.79
CA SER A 146 24.05 -4.48 -7.72
C SER A 146 24.72 -5.33 -6.63
N GLY A 147 23.90 -5.88 -5.72
CA GLY A 147 24.37 -6.75 -4.64
C GLY A 147 24.29 -6.15 -3.23
N ARG A 148 23.92 -4.87 -3.09
CA ARG A 148 23.58 -4.26 -1.78
C ARG A 148 22.15 -3.73 -1.78
N ASN A 149 21.46 -4.01 -0.67
CA ASN A 149 20.24 -3.31 -0.25
C ASN A 149 20.40 -2.83 1.20
N VAL A 150 19.54 -1.91 1.64
CA VAL A 150 19.43 -1.49 3.04
C VAL A 150 18.01 -1.77 3.52
N ALA A 151 17.89 -2.50 4.63
CA ALA A 151 16.64 -2.56 5.38
C ALA A 151 16.63 -1.41 6.39
N LEU A 152 15.57 -0.60 6.39
CA LEU A 152 15.30 0.44 7.38
C LEU A 152 14.09 0.04 8.21
N ASP A 153 14.18 0.19 9.52
CA ASP A 153 13.14 -0.27 10.42
C ASP A 153 13.08 0.56 11.71
N GLU A 154 11.97 0.42 12.45
CA GLU A 154 11.75 1.01 13.79
C GLU A 154 12.16 2.48 13.87
N VAL A 155 11.71 3.28 12.91
CA VAL A 155 12.05 4.70 12.89
C VAL A 155 11.16 5.42 13.87
N SER A 156 11.76 6.13 14.82
CA SER A 156 11.07 6.93 15.82
C SER A 156 11.71 8.30 15.92
N LEU A 157 10.90 9.35 15.81
CA LEU A 157 11.28 10.72 16.10
C LEU A 157 10.58 11.13 17.38
N ILE A 158 11.35 11.66 18.31
CA ILE A 158 10.83 12.18 19.57
C ILE A 158 10.88 13.70 19.57
N PRO A 159 9.93 14.36 20.24
CA PRO A 159 10.05 15.79 20.47
C PRO A 159 11.31 16.06 21.31
N GLN A 160 11.82 17.28 21.21
CA GLN A 160 12.86 17.75 22.11
C GLN A 160 12.44 17.51 23.57
N VAL A 161 13.34 16.95 24.37
CA VAL A 161 13.09 16.82 25.81
C VAL A 161 12.84 18.22 26.36
N PRO A 162 11.74 18.44 27.12
CA PRO A 162 11.43 19.72 27.71
C PRO A 162 12.65 20.32 28.41
N THR A 163 12.97 21.56 28.06
CA THR A 163 14.05 22.32 28.71
C THR A 163 13.45 23.30 29.71
N ALA A 164 14.27 24.13 30.34
CA ALA A 164 13.76 25.25 31.14
C ALA A 164 13.28 26.43 30.27
N ALA A 165 13.59 26.41 28.97
CA ALA A 165 13.19 27.43 28.02
C ALA A 165 11.73 27.21 27.59
N GLN A 166 11.00 28.30 27.38
CA GLN A 166 9.60 28.28 26.96
C GLN A 166 9.47 27.74 25.52
N GLU A 167 8.54 26.81 25.32
CA GLU A 167 8.28 26.12 24.06
C GLU A 167 6.77 26.02 23.86
N ILE A 168 6.26 26.39 22.69
CA ILE A 168 4.82 26.36 22.40
C ILE A 168 4.36 24.97 21.96
N GLY A 169 3.24 24.51 22.52
CA GLY A 169 2.43 23.44 21.97
C GLY A 169 1.00 23.93 21.76
N VAL A 170 0.30 23.39 20.76
CA VAL A 170 -1.11 23.74 20.52
C VAL A 170 -1.94 22.48 20.31
N SER A 171 -3.13 22.44 20.90
CA SER A 171 -4.03 21.28 20.82
C SER A 171 -5.51 21.67 20.76
N GLN A 172 -6.33 20.78 20.21
CA GLN A 172 -7.78 20.78 20.35
C GLN A 172 -8.19 19.59 21.22
N GLY A 173 -8.53 19.83 22.48
CA GLY A 173 -8.81 18.74 23.42
C GLY A 173 -7.53 17.95 23.71
N THR A 174 -7.49 16.68 23.30
CA THR A 174 -6.28 15.83 23.40
C THR A 174 -5.51 15.72 22.08
N ASP A 175 -6.07 16.28 21.00
CA ASP A 175 -5.50 16.13 19.66
C ASP A 175 -4.52 17.29 19.41
N PRO A 176 -3.22 17.00 19.24
CA PRO A 176 -2.24 18.03 18.95
C PRO A 176 -2.50 18.65 17.57
N ILE A 177 -2.30 19.95 17.47
CA ILE A 177 -2.33 20.70 16.23
C ILE A 177 -0.88 21.01 15.88
N VAL A 178 -0.50 20.64 14.67
CA VAL A 178 0.83 20.93 14.10
C VAL A 178 0.87 22.36 13.56
N ASN A 179 2.01 23.04 13.69
CA ASN A 179 2.23 24.34 13.07
C ASN A 179 2.09 24.27 11.53
N ASN A 180 1.38 25.23 10.95
CA ASN A 180 0.86 25.21 9.57
C ASN A 180 -0.10 24.06 9.25
N GLY A 181 -0.51 23.28 10.24
CA GLY A 181 -1.52 22.24 10.12
C GLY A 181 -2.91 22.80 9.87
N THR A 182 -3.84 21.91 9.52
CA THR A 182 -5.24 22.27 9.31
C THR A 182 -6.09 21.80 10.48
N LEU A 183 -6.83 22.73 11.08
CA LEU A 183 -7.88 22.44 12.05
C LEU A 183 -9.23 22.44 11.34
N VAL A 184 -9.87 21.27 11.28
CA VAL A 184 -11.23 21.14 10.77
C VAL A 184 -12.22 21.54 11.87
N VAL A 185 -12.74 22.76 11.78
CA VAL A 185 -13.81 23.27 12.65
C VAL A 185 -15.15 22.65 12.27
N GLY A 186 -15.34 22.36 10.98
CA GLY A 186 -16.63 21.87 10.46
C GLY A 186 -17.70 22.95 10.61
N ASN A 187 -18.94 22.55 10.94
CA ASN A 187 -20.03 23.49 11.20
C ASN A 187 -20.28 23.75 12.70
N GLN A 188 -19.30 23.42 13.55
CA GLN A 188 -19.39 23.63 14.99
C GLN A 188 -19.38 25.11 15.33
N ALA A 189 -20.25 25.54 16.24
CA ALA A 189 -20.35 26.95 16.64
C ALA A 189 -19.10 27.45 17.40
N SER A 190 -18.38 26.56 18.07
CA SER A 190 -17.15 26.88 18.78
C SER A 190 -16.30 25.64 18.95
N VAL A 191 -14.98 25.83 18.89
CA VAL A 191 -13.97 24.85 19.31
C VAL A 191 -13.07 25.47 20.37
N THR A 192 -12.54 24.65 21.28
CA THR A 192 -11.59 25.07 22.30
C THR A 192 -10.17 24.79 21.82
N ILE A 193 -9.34 25.82 21.82
CA ILE A 193 -7.91 25.71 21.52
C ILE A 193 -7.15 25.86 22.83
N SER A 194 -6.21 24.96 23.08
CA SER A 194 -5.28 25.02 24.20
C SER A 194 -3.90 25.40 23.69
N ILE A 195 -3.27 26.37 24.35
CA ILE A 195 -1.85 26.69 24.20
C ILE A 195 -1.15 26.11 25.42
N GLU A 196 -0.14 25.30 25.16
CA GLU A 196 0.66 24.60 26.15
C GLU A 196 2.07 25.19 26.16
N ASN A 197 2.63 25.39 27.34
CA ASN A 197 4.05 25.66 27.49
C ASN A 197 4.71 24.33 27.87
N VAL A 198 5.29 23.66 26.88
CA VAL A 198 5.73 22.25 26.99
C VAL A 198 7.09 22.09 27.69
N ASN A 199 7.50 23.11 28.43
CA ASN A 199 8.76 23.15 29.16
C ASN A 199 8.70 22.49 30.55
N LEU A 200 9.82 22.50 31.28
CA LEU A 200 9.92 21.92 32.62
C LEU A 200 9.18 22.76 33.68
N THR A 201 8.62 22.09 34.69
CA THR A 201 8.02 22.75 35.85
C THR A 201 9.02 23.70 36.52
N GLY A 202 8.66 24.98 36.64
CA GLY A 202 9.54 26.03 37.17
C GLY A 202 10.53 26.63 36.16
N GLY A 203 10.37 26.33 34.87
CA GLY A 203 11.04 27.01 33.76
C GLY A 203 10.48 28.41 33.48
N ASN A 204 10.79 28.95 32.30
CA ASN A 204 10.31 30.26 31.86
C ASN A 204 8.83 30.22 31.46
N ASP A 205 8.12 31.31 31.66
CA ASP A 205 6.76 31.46 31.13
C ASP A 205 6.81 31.77 29.62
N LEU A 206 5.85 31.24 28.86
CA LEU A 206 5.66 31.54 27.44
C LEU A 206 4.80 32.80 27.32
N ASN A 207 5.34 33.85 26.71
CA ASN A 207 4.62 35.09 26.47
C ASN A 207 3.93 35.06 25.12
N ILE A 208 2.61 35.26 25.12
CA ILE A 208 1.82 35.39 23.90
C ILE A 208 1.66 36.86 23.59
N SER A 209 2.40 37.32 22.59
CA SER A 209 2.43 38.72 22.17
C SER A 209 1.18 39.11 21.37
N ASP A 210 0.63 38.19 20.59
CA ASP A 210 -0.55 38.42 19.78
C ASP A 210 -1.24 37.11 19.36
N ILE A 211 -2.56 37.16 19.19
CA ILE A 211 -3.33 36.09 18.56
C ILE A 211 -4.28 36.74 17.54
N GLN A 212 -4.05 36.48 16.26
CA GLN A 212 -4.75 37.12 15.17
C GLN A 212 -5.43 36.15 14.22
N LEU A 213 -6.62 36.53 13.75
CA LEU A 213 -7.30 35.85 12.66
C LEU A 213 -6.98 36.55 11.34
N GLY A 214 -6.64 35.76 10.33
CA GLY A 214 -6.32 36.20 8.98
C GLY A 214 -6.99 35.34 7.91
N GLY A 215 -6.66 35.61 6.65
CA GLY A 215 -7.22 34.86 5.50
C GLY A 215 -8.56 35.37 5.00
N ALA A 216 -9.09 34.69 3.97
CA ALA A 216 -10.23 35.15 3.19
C ALA A 216 -11.54 35.23 3.99
N ASN A 217 -11.75 34.32 4.95
CA ASN A 217 -12.97 34.25 5.77
C ASN A 217 -12.70 34.52 7.25
N ALA A 218 -11.67 35.29 7.59
CA ALA A 218 -11.34 35.64 8.98
C ALA A 218 -12.53 36.21 9.76
N GLY A 219 -13.40 36.99 9.09
CA GLY A 219 -14.58 37.60 9.70
C GLY A 219 -15.68 36.63 10.17
N ASP A 220 -15.59 35.35 9.79
CA ASP A 220 -16.49 34.29 10.27
C ASP A 220 -16.02 33.69 11.60
N PHE A 221 -14.79 33.99 11.99
CA PHE A 221 -14.18 33.49 13.20
C PHE A 221 -14.04 34.63 14.20
N THR A 222 -14.26 34.34 15.49
CA THR A 222 -13.99 35.30 16.56
C THR A 222 -13.32 34.60 17.72
N LEU A 223 -12.41 35.31 18.38
CA LEU A 223 -11.68 34.81 19.53
C LEU A 223 -12.43 35.17 20.81
N GLY A 224 -12.48 34.23 21.75
CA GLY A 224 -12.85 34.49 23.14
C GLY A 224 -11.77 35.28 23.86
N VAL A 225 -11.73 35.16 25.19
CA VAL A 225 -10.64 35.73 25.99
C VAL A 225 -9.37 34.94 25.69
N THR A 226 -8.35 35.60 25.14
CA THR A 226 -7.07 34.98 24.80
C THR A 226 -6.06 35.16 25.94
N PRO A 227 -5.19 34.16 26.19
CA PRO A 227 -4.10 34.29 27.15
C PRO A 227 -3.01 35.21 26.58
N ASN A 228 -2.33 35.91 27.47
CA ASN A 228 -1.11 36.68 27.16
C ASN A 228 0.16 36.03 27.74
N ILE A 229 -0.01 35.03 28.61
CA ILE A 229 1.07 34.28 29.25
C ILE A 229 0.59 32.85 29.52
N VAL A 230 1.46 31.87 29.33
CA VAL A 230 1.23 30.48 29.73
C VAL A 230 2.39 30.06 30.64
N THR A 231 2.08 29.77 31.89
CA THR A 231 3.13 29.47 32.89
C THR A 231 3.86 28.18 32.56
N ALA A 232 5.09 28.03 33.07
CA ALA A 232 5.89 26.85 32.83
C ALA A 232 5.16 25.52 33.16
N ALA A 233 5.26 24.54 32.25
CA ALA A 233 4.60 23.23 32.33
C ALA A 233 3.08 23.29 32.56
N SER A 234 2.40 24.27 31.94
CA SER A 234 0.95 24.46 32.07
C SER A 234 0.30 24.76 30.72
N SER A 235 -1.02 24.82 30.71
CA SER A 235 -1.80 25.18 29.53
C SER A 235 -2.87 26.21 29.85
N GLU A 236 -3.16 27.07 28.87
CA GLU A 236 -4.26 28.02 28.89
C GLU A 236 -5.11 27.83 27.63
N SER A 237 -6.43 27.95 27.77
CA SER A 237 -7.35 27.71 26.66
C SER A 237 -8.19 28.93 26.31
N PHE A 238 -8.55 29.06 25.04
CA PHE A 238 -9.50 30.06 24.57
C PHE A 238 -10.48 29.45 23.57
N GLN A 239 -11.62 30.12 23.43
CA GLN A 239 -12.65 29.71 22.46
C GLN A 239 -12.35 30.33 21.09
N LEU A 240 -12.32 29.50 20.07
CA LEU A 240 -12.45 29.91 18.68
C LEU A 240 -13.92 29.70 18.27
N ASN A 241 -14.67 30.79 18.21
CA ASN A 241 -16.07 30.75 17.79
C ASN A 241 -16.16 30.88 16.27
N PHE A 242 -17.10 30.16 15.67
CA PHE A 242 -17.34 30.16 14.24
C PHE A 242 -18.80 30.47 13.94
N THR A 243 -19.03 31.43 13.03
CA THR A 243 -20.34 31.77 12.51
C THR A 243 -20.20 32.03 11.02
N ALA A 244 -20.62 31.06 10.22
CA ALA A 244 -20.45 31.13 8.77
C ALA A 244 -21.18 32.34 8.16
N GLY A 245 -20.43 33.15 7.40
CA GLY A 245 -20.96 34.29 6.65
C GLY A 245 -21.64 33.89 5.33
N ALA A 246 -21.39 32.67 4.84
CA ALA A 246 -22.05 32.06 3.69
C ALA A 246 -21.94 30.53 3.74
N SER A 247 -22.71 29.82 2.90
CA SER A 247 -22.59 28.36 2.75
C SER A 247 -21.30 27.93 2.06
N GLY A 248 -20.86 26.69 2.32
CA GLY A 248 -19.65 26.09 1.75
C GLY A 248 -18.41 26.21 2.63
N SER A 249 -17.24 25.88 2.06
CA SER A 249 -15.94 25.93 2.72
C SER A 249 -15.56 27.35 3.12
N ARG A 250 -15.14 27.53 4.36
CA ARG A 250 -14.73 28.80 4.97
C ARG A 250 -13.30 28.68 5.48
N PHE A 251 -12.38 29.30 4.77
CA PHE A 251 -10.94 29.23 5.08
C PHE A 251 -10.46 30.50 5.77
N ALA A 252 -9.78 30.33 6.88
CA ALA A 252 -9.10 31.40 7.61
C ALA A 252 -7.77 30.88 8.16
N THR A 253 -6.97 31.77 8.73
CA THR A 253 -5.75 31.42 9.45
C THR A 253 -5.84 31.97 10.86
N LEU A 254 -5.32 31.23 11.84
CA LEU A 254 -5.11 31.69 13.20
C LEU A 254 -3.61 31.73 13.45
N THR A 255 -3.09 32.91 13.77
CA THR A 255 -1.67 33.13 14.00
C THR A 255 -1.44 33.50 15.46
N ILE A 256 -0.60 32.73 16.15
CA ILE A 256 -0.19 32.94 17.54
C ILE A 256 1.27 33.38 17.52
N SER A 257 1.52 34.65 17.83
CA SER A 257 2.87 35.20 17.94
C SER A 257 3.35 35.13 19.37
N ASN A 258 4.48 34.46 19.60
CA ASN A 258 4.97 34.13 20.93
C ASN A 258 6.50 34.29 21.01
N ASP A 259 7.06 34.13 22.21
CA ASP A 259 8.50 34.19 22.47
C ASP A 259 9.15 32.82 22.66
N ASP A 260 8.68 31.80 21.94
CA ASP A 260 9.30 30.48 21.88
C ASP A 260 10.84 30.61 21.75
N ALA A 261 11.52 29.95 22.69
CA ALA A 261 12.94 30.15 22.91
C ALA A 261 13.83 29.54 21.81
N ASN A 262 13.31 28.54 21.10
CA ASN A 262 14.03 27.87 20.01
C ASN A 262 13.94 28.67 18.71
N GLY A 263 13.01 29.63 18.64
CA GLY A 263 12.92 30.63 17.58
C GLY A 263 12.19 30.14 16.32
N ASP A 264 11.94 28.85 16.25
CA ASP A 264 11.36 28.14 15.12
C ASP A 264 9.82 28.21 15.10
N GLU A 265 9.19 28.41 16.26
CA GLU A 265 7.73 28.54 16.40
C GLU A 265 7.27 29.88 17.00
N THR A 266 8.13 30.91 16.94
CA THR A 266 7.79 32.29 17.34
C THR A 266 6.55 32.85 16.63
N THR A 267 6.15 32.22 15.53
CA THR A 267 4.83 32.38 14.92
C THR A 267 4.23 30.99 14.65
N PHE A 268 3.20 30.63 15.40
CA PHE A 268 2.45 29.38 15.22
C PHE A 268 1.20 29.66 14.38
N VAL A 269 1.05 28.99 13.24
CA VAL A 269 -0.03 29.22 12.28
C VAL A 269 -0.94 27.99 12.22
N ILE A 270 -2.25 28.20 12.30
CA ILE A 270 -3.25 27.15 12.13
C ILE A 270 -4.13 27.53 10.94
N ASN A 271 -4.23 26.65 9.95
CA ASN A 271 -5.17 26.78 8.85
C ASN A 271 -6.55 26.33 9.33
N LEU A 272 -7.52 27.23 9.35
CA LEU A 272 -8.87 26.95 9.82
C LEU A 272 -9.74 26.53 8.64
N TYR A 273 -10.37 25.36 8.76
CA TYR A 273 -11.35 24.86 7.80
C TYR A 273 -12.74 24.78 8.47
N GLY A 274 -13.54 25.83 8.28
CA GLY A 274 -14.95 25.87 8.67
C GLY A 274 -15.90 25.51 7.52
N ILE A 275 -17.12 25.08 7.87
CA ILE A 275 -18.17 24.70 6.93
C ILE A 275 -19.44 25.50 7.23
N GLY A 276 -19.83 26.35 6.27
CA GLY A 276 -21.12 27.02 6.29
C GLY A 276 -22.23 26.09 5.81
N GLY A 277 -23.12 25.69 6.72
CA GLY A 277 -24.20 24.76 6.42
C GLY A 277 -23.77 23.30 6.64
N ASN A 278 -24.08 22.43 5.69
CA ASN A 278 -23.87 20.98 5.85
C ASN A 278 -22.64 20.44 5.10
N TYR A 279 -22.23 21.09 4.01
CA TYR A 279 -21.19 20.56 3.12
C TYR A 279 -20.22 21.65 2.70
N ALA A 280 -19.02 21.24 2.32
CA ALA A 280 -17.99 22.07 1.72
C ALA A 280 -18.47 22.76 0.44
N THR A 281 -17.66 23.66 -0.11
CA THR A 281 -17.97 24.31 -1.40
C THR A 281 -17.90 23.26 -2.50
N GLU A 282 -18.99 23.03 -3.23
CA GLU A 282 -19.00 22.09 -4.36
C GLU A 282 -17.97 22.51 -5.43
N PRO A 283 -17.16 21.58 -5.97
CA PRO A 283 -16.38 21.85 -7.17
C PRO A 283 -17.27 22.26 -8.34
N THR A 284 -16.73 23.03 -9.29
CA THR A 284 -17.52 23.54 -10.43
C THR A 284 -17.49 22.64 -11.66
N ALA A 285 -16.67 21.59 -11.67
CA ALA A 285 -16.47 20.71 -12.81
C ALA A 285 -15.87 19.36 -12.39
N ALA A 286 -16.15 18.33 -13.20
CA ALA A 286 -15.53 17.02 -13.12
C ALA A 286 -14.10 17.04 -13.71
N PRO A 287 -13.23 16.08 -13.34
CA PRO A 287 -11.94 15.91 -14.01
C PRO A 287 -12.12 15.66 -15.53
N THR A 288 -11.03 15.72 -16.27
CA THR A 288 -11.03 15.53 -17.73
C THR A 288 -10.03 14.44 -18.15
N ASN A 289 -10.06 14.00 -19.41
CA ASN A 289 -9.08 13.09 -19.99
C ASN A 289 -8.85 11.77 -19.23
N LEU A 290 -9.91 11.13 -18.71
CA LEU A 290 -9.78 9.82 -18.09
C LEU A 290 -9.29 8.81 -19.14
N SER A 291 -8.12 8.21 -18.90
CA SER A 291 -7.41 7.38 -19.86
C SER A 291 -6.67 6.22 -19.19
N PHE A 292 -6.27 5.24 -20.01
CA PHE A 292 -5.65 4.00 -19.55
C PHE A 292 -4.35 3.74 -20.31
N SER A 293 -3.33 3.27 -19.61
CA SER A 293 -2.04 2.85 -20.18
C SER A 293 -1.58 1.51 -19.59
N SER A 294 -0.49 0.96 -20.11
CA SER A 294 0.12 -0.28 -19.59
C SER A 294 -0.88 -1.44 -19.47
N VAL A 295 -1.78 -1.56 -20.45
CA VAL A 295 -2.89 -2.52 -20.42
C VAL A 295 -2.36 -3.94 -20.64
N THR A 296 -2.51 -4.77 -19.63
CA THR A 296 -2.25 -6.21 -19.63
C THR A 296 -3.54 -6.96 -19.28
N SER A 297 -3.54 -8.29 -19.38
CA SER A 297 -4.67 -9.12 -18.94
C SER A 297 -4.93 -9.02 -17.44
N TYR A 298 -3.93 -8.61 -16.65
CA TYR A 298 -3.95 -8.54 -15.19
C TYR A 298 -3.91 -7.11 -14.62
N GLY A 299 -3.85 -6.07 -15.45
CA GLY A 299 -3.92 -4.69 -14.95
C GLY A 299 -3.69 -3.61 -16.00
N TYR A 300 -3.79 -2.37 -15.55
CA TYR A 300 -3.65 -1.16 -16.36
C TYR A 300 -3.49 0.04 -15.41
N ASP A 301 -2.82 1.08 -15.88
CA ASP A 301 -2.70 2.34 -15.14
C ASP A 301 -3.85 3.27 -15.54
N VAL A 302 -4.40 3.99 -14.57
CA VAL A 302 -5.47 4.96 -14.77
C VAL A 302 -4.90 6.36 -14.58
N SER A 303 -5.24 7.27 -15.48
CA SER A 303 -4.89 8.69 -15.35
C SER A 303 -6.04 9.59 -15.77
N PHE A 304 -6.12 10.78 -15.17
CA PHE A 304 -7.00 11.86 -15.56
C PHE A 304 -6.34 13.21 -15.27
N SER A 305 -6.90 14.28 -15.82
CA SER A 305 -6.43 15.66 -15.63
C SER A 305 -7.41 16.44 -14.79
N ASP A 306 -6.91 17.46 -14.09
CA ASP A 306 -7.74 18.39 -13.34
C ASP A 306 -8.79 19.06 -14.23
N ALA A 307 -9.87 19.50 -13.58
CA ALA A 307 -10.82 20.40 -14.18
C ALA A 307 -10.24 21.83 -14.29
N ALA A 308 -11.00 22.78 -14.87
CA ALA A 308 -10.57 24.17 -14.95
C ALA A 308 -10.29 24.83 -13.58
N SER A 309 -10.94 24.32 -12.53
CA SER A 309 -10.62 24.59 -11.13
C SER A 309 -10.18 23.28 -10.48
N VAL A 310 -9.07 23.32 -9.74
CA VAL A 310 -8.54 22.14 -9.04
C VAL A 310 -9.37 21.93 -7.77
N PRO A 311 -10.07 20.79 -7.60
CA PRO A 311 -10.74 20.43 -6.37
C PRO A 311 -9.72 19.96 -5.31
N GLU A 312 -10.18 19.78 -4.08
CA GLU A 312 -9.35 19.20 -3.01
C GLU A 312 -9.07 17.72 -3.26
N SER A 313 -10.03 16.98 -3.84
CA SER A 313 -9.88 15.55 -4.10
C SER A 313 -10.80 15.03 -5.20
N TYR A 314 -10.53 13.80 -5.60
CA TYR A 314 -11.27 13.03 -6.59
C TYR A 314 -11.73 11.72 -6.00
N ILE A 315 -12.90 11.27 -6.45
CA ILE A 315 -13.36 9.89 -6.27
C ILE A 315 -13.49 9.26 -7.65
N VAL A 316 -12.92 8.06 -7.81
CA VAL A 316 -13.07 7.27 -9.03
C VAL A 316 -13.74 5.96 -8.68
N VAL A 317 -14.77 5.64 -9.47
CA VAL A 317 -15.58 4.44 -9.31
C VAL A 317 -15.46 3.54 -10.53
N ARG A 318 -15.64 2.23 -10.32
CA ARG A 318 -15.52 1.19 -11.32
C ARG A 318 -16.71 0.23 -11.26
N SER A 319 -17.18 -0.19 -12.42
CA SER A 319 -18.14 -1.27 -12.60
C SER A 319 -17.68 -2.21 -13.72
N ILE A 320 -18.13 -3.47 -13.68
CA ILE A 320 -17.75 -4.51 -14.64
C ILE A 320 -18.90 -4.73 -15.62
N GLY A 321 -18.60 -4.76 -16.92
CA GLY A 321 -19.55 -5.08 -18.01
C GLY A 321 -20.55 -3.98 -18.38
N ALA A 322 -20.79 -2.99 -17.53
CA ALA A 322 -21.61 -1.81 -17.82
C ALA A 322 -21.06 -0.56 -17.12
N ALA A 323 -21.50 0.61 -17.59
CA ALA A 323 -21.14 1.90 -16.99
C ALA A 323 -21.63 1.98 -15.52
N PRO A 324 -20.86 2.60 -14.61
CA PRO A 324 -21.27 2.81 -13.23
C PRO A 324 -22.60 3.55 -13.13
N THR A 325 -23.51 3.04 -12.29
CA THR A 325 -24.80 3.68 -11.98
C THR A 325 -24.78 4.44 -10.66
N GLY A 326 -23.87 4.06 -9.76
CA GLY A 326 -23.70 4.69 -8.46
C GLY A 326 -23.08 6.07 -8.62
N ILE A 327 -23.72 7.05 -8.00
CA ILE A 327 -23.24 8.43 -7.92
C ILE A 327 -22.92 8.70 -6.44
N PRO A 328 -21.71 9.22 -6.11
CA PRO A 328 -21.37 9.55 -4.73
C PRO A 328 -22.33 10.60 -4.17
N ALA A 329 -22.67 10.45 -2.89
CA ALA A 329 -23.62 11.31 -2.20
C ALA A 329 -22.91 12.30 -1.25
N ASP A 330 -23.37 13.55 -1.23
CA ASP A 330 -22.85 14.60 -0.35
C ASP A 330 -22.93 14.20 1.14
N GLY A 331 -21.89 14.55 1.88
CA GLY A 331 -21.68 14.22 3.30
C GLY A 331 -21.34 12.76 3.58
N SER A 332 -21.21 11.93 2.55
CA SER A 332 -20.77 10.53 2.71
C SER A 332 -19.27 10.45 2.50
N THR A 333 -18.55 9.93 3.49
CA THR A 333 -17.14 9.58 3.35
C THR A 333 -17.01 8.20 2.74
N TYR A 334 -16.31 8.11 1.62
CA TYR A 334 -15.98 6.84 0.97
C TYR A 334 -14.50 6.55 1.09
N VAL A 335 -14.15 5.27 1.20
CA VAL A 335 -12.78 4.78 1.08
C VAL A 335 -12.67 3.77 -0.06
N LYS A 336 -11.45 3.54 -0.55
CA LYS A 336 -11.17 2.52 -1.56
C LYS A 336 -11.73 1.16 -1.12
N GLY A 337 -12.43 0.48 -2.02
CA GLY A 337 -13.09 -0.80 -1.76
C GLY A 337 -14.57 -0.69 -1.40
N ASP A 338 -15.06 0.48 -0.98
CA ASP A 338 -16.48 0.70 -0.70
C ASP A 338 -17.34 0.55 -1.97
N TYR A 339 -18.61 0.22 -1.77
CA TYR A 339 -19.60 0.13 -2.82
C TYR A 339 -20.63 1.25 -2.66
N ILE A 340 -20.78 2.11 -3.67
CA ILE A 340 -21.80 3.18 -3.69
C ILE A 340 -23.20 2.58 -3.89
N ASP A 341 -23.27 1.56 -4.75
CA ASP A 341 -24.42 0.70 -4.93
C ASP A 341 -23.95 -0.75 -5.09
N GLY A 342 -24.83 -1.70 -5.37
CA GLY A 342 -24.46 -3.12 -5.49
C GLY A 342 -23.47 -3.47 -6.62
N THR A 343 -23.09 -2.52 -7.48
CA THR A 343 -22.26 -2.75 -8.67
C THR A 343 -21.14 -1.73 -8.90
N THR A 344 -21.17 -0.61 -8.17
CA THR A 344 -20.28 0.54 -8.35
C THR A 344 -19.29 0.60 -7.20
N GLN A 345 -18.07 0.09 -7.43
CA GLN A 345 -17.00 0.05 -6.43
C GLN A 345 -16.12 1.29 -6.51
N VAL A 346 -15.75 1.84 -5.36
CA VAL A 346 -14.76 2.91 -5.23
C VAL A 346 -13.36 2.33 -5.39
N VAL A 347 -12.59 2.84 -6.35
CA VAL A 347 -11.24 2.35 -6.68
C VAL A 347 -10.14 3.38 -6.44
N HIS A 348 -10.52 4.65 -6.23
CA HIS A 348 -9.61 5.72 -5.85
C HIS A 348 -10.34 6.81 -5.09
N VAL A 349 -9.70 7.31 -4.03
CA VAL A 349 -10.07 8.55 -3.31
C VAL A 349 -8.78 9.29 -3.00
N GLY A 350 -8.67 10.55 -3.42
CA GLY A 350 -7.50 11.38 -3.14
C GLY A 350 -7.28 12.48 -4.19
N SER A 351 -6.21 13.26 -4.01
CA SER A 351 -5.85 14.36 -4.91
C SER A 351 -5.05 13.93 -6.15
N SER A 352 -4.53 12.70 -6.18
CA SER A 352 -3.72 12.20 -7.30
C SER A 352 -4.56 11.98 -8.56
N GLY A 353 -4.05 12.49 -9.69
CA GLY A 353 -4.61 12.22 -11.02
C GLY A 353 -4.24 10.86 -11.59
N THR A 354 -3.43 10.06 -10.90
CA THR A 354 -2.92 8.76 -11.37
C THR A 354 -2.99 7.69 -10.28
N PHE A 355 -3.34 6.46 -10.67
CA PHE A 355 -3.37 5.29 -9.78
C PHE A 355 -3.47 3.97 -10.58
N ARG A 356 -3.23 2.83 -9.90
CA ARG A 356 -3.36 1.48 -10.48
C ARG A 356 -4.38 0.65 -9.70
N PRO A 357 -5.55 0.29 -10.27
CA PRO A 357 -6.51 -0.61 -9.64
C PRO A 357 -5.96 -2.03 -9.49
N THR A 358 -6.29 -2.69 -8.38
CA THR A 358 -5.96 -4.09 -8.12
C THR A 358 -7.08 -5.03 -8.59
N TYR A 359 -6.78 -6.33 -8.58
CA TYR A 359 -7.70 -7.43 -8.90
C TYR A 359 -8.38 -7.28 -10.26
N ASN A 360 -7.59 -7.35 -11.33
CA ASN A 360 -8.09 -7.36 -12.70
C ASN A 360 -7.87 -8.74 -13.34
N VAL A 361 -8.88 -9.21 -14.04
CA VAL A 361 -8.86 -10.50 -14.76
C VAL A 361 -8.92 -10.30 -16.27
N ALA A 362 -8.54 -11.33 -17.02
CA ALA A 362 -8.41 -11.29 -18.48
C ALA A 362 -9.76 -11.10 -19.18
N GLY A 363 -9.73 -10.57 -20.41
CA GLY A 363 -10.91 -10.47 -21.29
C GLY A 363 -12.09 -9.67 -20.72
N THR A 364 -11.84 -8.77 -19.76
CA THR A 364 -12.90 -8.12 -18.97
C THR A 364 -12.92 -6.63 -19.24
N THR A 365 -14.13 -6.09 -19.49
CA THR A 365 -14.35 -4.66 -19.64
C THR A 365 -14.70 -4.01 -18.32
N TYR A 366 -13.89 -3.06 -17.90
CA TYR A 366 -14.08 -2.21 -16.73
C TYR A 366 -14.47 -0.81 -17.17
N HIS A 367 -15.58 -0.32 -16.63
CA HIS A 367 -16.07 1.02 -16.87
C HIS A 367 -15.82 1.90 -15.65
N PHE A 368 -15.36 3.12 -15.89
CA PHE A 368 -14.97 4.06 -14.86
C PHE A 368 -15.75 5.36 -14.96
N ALA A 369 -15.97 6.00 -13.81
CA ALA A 369 -16.42 7.37 -13.71
C ALA A 369 -15.63 8.09 -12.60
N ALA A 370 -15.12 9.28 -12.91
CA ALA A 370 -14.38 10.11 -11.96
C ALA A 370 -15.16 11.40 -11.67
N TYR A 371 -15.24 11.74 -10.38
CA TYR A 371 -15.94 12.91 -9.85
C TYR A 371 -14.98 13.74 -8.99
N SER A 372 -15.13 15.07 -9.05
CA SER A 372 -14.43 16.00 -8.16
C SER A 372 -15.22 16.14 -6.87
N PHE A 373 -14.55 16.30 -5.73
CA PHE A 373 -15.18 16.72 -4.48
C PHE A 373 -14.26 17.61 -3.65
N ASN A 374 -14.88 18.41 -2.79
CA ASN A 374 -14.19 19.15 -1.74
C ASN A 374 -14.77 18.75 -0.39
N GLY A 375 -14.01 18.97 0.68
CA GLY A 375 -14.49 18.87 2.04
C GLY A 375 -13.78 17.77 2.84
N PRO A 376 -13.62 18.00 4.15
CA PRO A 376 -13.14 16.98 5.06
C PRO A 376 -14.23 15.92 5.32
N SER A 377 -13.84 14.82 5.97
CA SER A 377 -14.75 13.72 6.31
C SER A 377 -16.03 14.20 7.02
N GLY A 378 -17.17 13.75 6.52
CA GLY A 378 -18.52 14.10 6.97
C GLY A 378 -19.07 15.40 6.36
N TYR A 379 -18.28 16.14 5.60
CA TYR A 379 -18.66 17.40 4.97
C TYR A 379 -18.38 17.43 3.45
N GLU A 380 -18.08 16.28 2.86
CA GLU A 380 -17.76 16.16 1.44
C GLU A 380 -18.91 16.67 0.57
N ASN A 381 -18.57 17.41 -0.49
CA ASN A 381 -19.50 17.91 -1.48
C ASN A 381 -19.04 17.49 -2.87
N TYR A 382 -19.76 16.56 -3.49
CA TYR A 382 -19.40 15.93 -4.75
C TYR A 382 -20.04 16.68 -5.92
N TYR A 383 -19.24 16.99 -6.93
CA TYR A 383 -19.77 17.48 -8.20
C TYR A 383 -20.40 16.33 -8.98
N THR A 384 -21.72 16.13 -8.78
CA THR A 384 -22.46 14.97 -9.31
C THR A 384 -23.16 15.25 -10.65
N SER A 385 -23.14 16.49 -11.13
CA SER A 385 -23.86 16.86 -12.36
C SER A 385 -23.17 16.39 -13.65
N ALA A 386 -21.88 16.03 -13.58
CA ALA A 386 -21.16 15.33 -14.65
C ALA A 386 -19.97 14.52 -14.08
N SER A 387 -19.44 13.62 -14.89
CA SER A 387 -18.25 12.81 -14.57
C SER A 387 -17.33 12.66 -15.79
N SER A 388 -16.04 12.45 -15.56
CA SER A 388 -15.15 11.92 -16.61
C SER A 388 -15.35 10.40 -16.68
N ALA A 389 -15.86 9.89 -17.79
CA ALA A 389 -16.14 8.47 -17.94
C ALA A 389 -15.40 7.87 -19.14
N ASN A 390 -14.86 6.67 -18.95
CA ASN A 390 -14.20 5.90 -19.99
C ASN A 390 -14.22 4.41 -19.59
N SER A 391 -13.80 3.52 -20.49
CA SER A 391 -13.69 2.10 -20.20
C SER A 391 -12.42 1.51 -20.80
N VAL A 392 -11.94 0.43 -20.18
CA VAL A 392 -10.80 -0.37 -20.65
C VAL A 392 -11.20 -1.83 -20.69
N THR A 393 -10.76 -2.54 -21.72
CA THR A 393 -10.89 -3.99 -21.83
C THR A 393 -9.51 -4.61 -21.70
N THR A 394 -9.35 -5.49 -20.71
CA THR A 394 -8.12 -6.29 -20.58
C THR A 394 -8.06 -7.32 -21.72
N PRO A 395 -6.88 -7.57 -22.31
CA PRO A 395 -6.69 -8.64 -23.29
C PRO A 395 -7.14 -10.01 -22.75
N GLU A 396 -7.58 -10.89 -23.66
CA GLU A 396 -7.96 -12.28 -23.30
C GLU A 396 -6.76 -13.11 -22.82
N ASN A 397 -5.54 -12.81 -23.28
CA ASN A 397 -4.28 -13.34 -22.80
C ASN A 397 -3.11 -12.46 -23.30
N MET A 398 -1.89 -12.73 -22.80
CA MET A 398 -0.65 -12.06 -23.21
C MET A 398 0.38 -13.03 -23.80
N MET A 399 -0.03 -14.19 -24.31
CA MET A 399 0.90 -15.24 -24.74
C MET A 399 1.71 -14.87 -25.99
N GLY A 400 1.17 -14.01 -26.87
CA GLY A 400 1.83 -13.58 -28.11
C GLY A 400 2.45 -14.76 -28.91
N ASN A 401 3.75 -14.66 -29.18
CA ASN A 401 4.53 -15.70 -29.88
C ASN A 401 5.31 -16.63 -28.92
N TYR A 402 4.93 -16.72 -27.64
CA TYR A 402 5.70 -17.44 -26.63
C TYR A 402 6.03 -18.88 -27.03
N TYR A 403 5.06 -19.62 -27.61
CA TYR A 403 5.24 -21.02 -28.03
C TYR A 403 5.59 -21.19 -29.52
N ALA A 404 6.03 -20.14 -30.20
CA ALA A 404 6.35 -20.22 -31.63
C ALA A 404 7.43 -21.28 -31.90
N GLY A 405 7.15 -22.20 -32.83
CA GLY A 405 8.07 -23.26 -33.25
C GLY A 405 7.93 -24.58 -32.47
N ILE A 406 7.08 -24.65 -31.45
CA ILE A 406 6.76 -25.90 -30.76
C ILE A 406 5.63 -26.61 -31.51
N ASP A 407 5.88 -27.85 -31.93
CA ASP A 407 4.93 -28.70 -32.65
C ASP A 407 4.44 -29.85 -31.76
N PRO A 408 3.17 -29.85 -31.33
CA PRO A 408 2.58 -30.94 -30.53
C PRO A 408 2.59 -32.31 -31.20
N SER A 409 2.79 -32.39 -32.51
CA SER A 409 2.89 -33.64 -33.26
C SER A 409 4.33 -34.17 -33.36
N SER A 410 5.33 -33.39 -32.97
CA SER A 410 6.74 -33.79 -33.00
C SER A 410 7.06 -34.79 -31.89
N THR A 411 7.96 -35.74 -32.18
CA THR A 411 8.51 -36.64 -31.16
C THR A 411 9.36 -35.91 -30.12
N SER A 412 9.84 -34.71 -30.41
CA SER A 412 10.56 -33.84 -29.47
C SER A 412 9.67 -32.91 -28.66
N PHE A 413 8.34 -32.93 -28.87
CA PHE A 413 7.40 -31.95 -28.31
C PHE A 413 7.61 -31.67 -26.82
N LEU A 414 7.68 -32.70 -25.99
CA LEU A 414 7.85 -32.53 -24.54
C LEU A 414 9.19 -31.89 -24.18
N THR A 415 10.28 -32.28 -24.87
CA THR A 415 11.61 -31.68 -24.66
C THR A 415 11.65 -30.23 -25.13
N ASP A 416 11.04 -29.92 -26.28
CA ASP A 416 10.98 -28.56 -26.81
C ASP A 416 10.14 -27.66 -25.91
N LEU A 417 9.00 -28.16 -25.42
CA LEU A 417 8.13 -27.46 -24.48
C LEU A 417 8.81 -27.21 -23.14
N GLN A 418 9.41 -28.24 -22.55
CA GLN A 418 10.17 -28.12 -21.30
C GLN A 418 11.30 -27.09 -21.46
N THR A 419 12.07 -27.20 -22.55
CA THR A 419 13.13 -26.23 -22.86
C THR A 419 12.58 -24.82 -22.90
N ARG A 420 11.42 -24.61 -23.54
CA ARG A 420 10.82 -23.28 -23.65
C ARG A 420 10.37 -22.70 -22.32
N ILE A 421 9.73 -23.50 -21.46
CA ILE A 421 9.20 -23.03 -20.17
C ILE A 421 10.27 -22.95 -19.06
N SER A 422 11.48 -23.47 -19.32
CA SER A 422 12.65 -23.31 -18.45
C SER A 422 13.61 -22.22 -18.91
N GLN A 423 13.43 -21.66 -20.12
CA GLN A 423 14.24 -20.55 -20.64
C GLN A 423 13.82 -19.21 -20.05
N ASN A 424 14.81 -18.36 -19.75
CA ASN A 424 14.64 -17.02 -19.18
C ASN A 424 13.81 -17.04 -17.90
N TYR A 425 14.00 -18.06 -17.07
CA TYR A 425 13.32 -18.18 -15.79
C TYR A 425 14.02 -17.34 -14.73
N ASP A 426 13.23 -16.47 -14.10
CA ASP A 426 13.67 -15.68 -12.94
C ASP A 426 13.06 -16.25 -11.66
N GLN A 427 13.93 -16.59 -10.70
CA GLN A 427 13.50 -17.09 -9.41
C GLN A 427 12.97 -15.93 -8.56
N ILE A 428 11.70 -16.03 -8.17
CA ILE A 428 11.14 -15.26 -7.06
C ILE A 428 11.27 -16.14 -5.82
N TYR A 429 11.90 -15.63 -4.76
CA TYR A 429 12.08 -16.40 -3.52
C TYR A 429 10.74 -16.69 -2.84
N TYR A 430 10.66 -17.82 -2.12
CA TYR A 430 9.43 -18.27 -1.45
C TYR A 430 8.87 -17.24 -0.45
N GLY A 431 9.76 -16.47 0.21
CA GLY A 431 9.40 -15.35 1.08
C GLY A 431 8.73 -14.19 0.35
N SER A 432 9.08 -13.97 -0.92
CA SER A 432 8.56 -12.88 -1.76
C SER A 432 7.16 -13.15 -2.33
N TYR A 433 6.55 -14.31 -2.04
CA TYR A 433 5.21 -14.62 -2.55
C TYR A 433 4.16 -13.57 -2.17
N ALA A 434 4.15 -13.10 -0.92
CA ALA A 434 3.17 -12.09 -0.48
C ALA A 434 3.36 -10.75 -1.21
N PRO A 435 4.54 -10.10 -1.18
CA PRO A 435 4.75 -8.83 -1.86
C PRO A 435 4.60 -8.89 -3.40
N VAL A 436 4.68 -10.08 -3.99
CA VAL A 436 4.51 -10.26 -5.44
C VAL A 436 3.08 -10.69 -5.77
N MET A 437 2.68 -11.89 -5.35
CA MET A 437 1.39 -12.47 -5.75
C MET A 437 0.23 -11.86 -4.98
N ILE A 438 0.35 -11.65 -3.67
CA ILE A 438 -0.77 -11.14 -2.88
C ILE A 438 -0.94 -9.66 -3.17
N ASP A 439 0.09 -8.83 -2.96
CA ASP A 439 -0.04 -7.37 -2.99
C ASP A 439 -0.23 -6.79 -4.40
N LYS A 440 0.35 -7.40 -5.43
CA LYS A 440 0.24 -6.89 -6.81
C LYS A 440 -0.90 -7.50 -7.61
N PHE A 441 -1.44 -8.66 -7.21
CA PHE A 441 -2.38 -9.41 -8.04
C PHE A 441 -3.60 -9.98 -7.29
N ALA A 442 -3.41 -10.78 -6.24
CA ALA A 442 -4.44 -11.69 -5.75
C ALA A 442 -5.44 -11.07 -4.75
N HIS A 443 -5.03 -10.03 -4.00
CA HIS A 443 -5.94 -9.33 -3.10
C HIS A 443 -6.92 -8.44 -3.85
N ARG A 444 -8.08 -8.19 -3.24
CA ARG A 444 -9.03 -7.19 -3.69
C ARG A 444 -9.40 -6.25 -2.54
N ASP A 445 -9.57 -4.97 -2.86
CA ASP A 445 -10.07 -4.00 -1.89
C ASP A 445 -11.53 -4.31 -1.53
N THR A 446 -11.89 -4.06 -0.27
CA THR A 446 -13.25 -4.20 0.26
C THR A 446 -13.56 -3.05 1.22
N THR A 447 -14.79 -3.00 1.72
CA THR A 447 -15.31 -1.90 2.55
C THR A 447 -14.45 -1.59 3.77
N ALA A 448 -14.54 -0.36 4.27
CA ALA A 448 -13.83 0.10 5.47
C ALA A 448 -12.30 0.04 5.36
N GLY A 449 -11.77 0.22 4.15
CA GLY A 449 -10.32 0.29 3.89
C GLY A 449 -9.61 -1.05 4.08
N GLN A 450 -10.36 -2.16 4.06
CA GLN A 450 -9.81 -3.50 4.21
C GLN A 450 -9.49 -4.12 2.84
N LYS A 451 -8.68 -5.17 2.86
CA LYS A 451 -8.41 -6.05 1.72
C LYS A 451 -8.96 -7.43 2.02
N VAL A 452 -9.24 -8.20 0.99
CA VAL A 452 -9.61 -9.61 1.11
C VAL A 452 -8.82 -10.49 0.16
N LEU A 453 -8.33 -11.61 0.68
CA LEU A 453 -7.64 -12.66 -0.05
C LEU A 453 -8.48 -13.94 -0.03
N THR A 454 -8.62 -14.61 -1.18
CA THR A 454 -9.37 -15.86 -1.28
C THR A 454 -8.45 -17.08 -1.16
N GLY A 455 -8.76 -17.97 -0.22
CA GLY A 455 -8.14 -19.29 -0.12
C GLY A 455 -8.66 -20.23 -1.20
N VAL A 456 -7.81 -20.62 -2.15
CA VAL A 456 -8.24 -21.22 -3.42
C VAL A 456 -8.90 -22.59 -3.27
N TYR A 457 -8.51 -23.38 -2.26
CA TYR A 457 -9.07 -24.72 -2.05
C TYR A 457 -10.49 -24.69 -1.52
N SER A 458 -10.81 -23.81 -0.58
CA SER A 458 -12.10 -23.83 0.13
C SER A 458 -13.01 -22.67 -0.23
N GLY A 459 -12.49 -21.61 -0.85
CA GLY A 459 -13.21 -20.35 -1.05
C GLY A 459 -13.20 -19.43 0.17
N TYR A 460 -12.39 -19.75 1.20
CA TYR A 460 -12.27 -18.94 2.40
C TYR A 460 -11.88 -17.49 2.09
N GLN A 461 -12.54 -16.54 2.73
CA GLN A 461 -12.30 -15.11 2.53
C GLN A 461 -11.58 -14.54 3.74
N TYR A 462 -10.28 -14.29 3.60
CA TYR A 462 -9.46 -13.70 4.64
C TYR A 462 -9.44 -12.19 4.51
N MET A 463 -10.08 -11.49 5.45
CA MET A 463 -10.08 -10.02 5.51
C MET A 463 -8.93 -9.52 6.39
N TYR A 464 -8.21 -8.51 5.92
CA TYR A 464 -7.11 -7.90 6.66
C TYR A 464 -7.03 -6.40 6.36
N THR A 465 -6.38 -5.66 7.26
CA THR A 465 -6.10 -4.23 7.10
C THR A 465 -4.59 -4.05 7.07
N GLY A 466 -4.12 -3.15 6.20
CA GLY A 466 -2.70 -2.86 6.06
C GLY A 466 -1.92 -3.92 5.27
N ALA A 467 -0.75 -4.29 5.78
CA ALA A 467 0.16 -5.25 5.17
C ALA A 467 -0.32 -6.69 5.42
N PHE A 468 -0.10 -7.58 4.46
CA PHE A 468 -0.46 -8.98 4.60
C PHE A 468 0.59 -9.75 5.41
N PHE A 469 0.13 -10.56 6.37
CA PHE A 469 0.98 -11.47 7.14
C PHE A 469 0.45 -12.91 7.09
N TYR A 470 1.36 -13.87 7.16
CA TYR A 470 1.01 -15.29 7.24
C TYR A 470 0.67 -15.67 8.69
N ASP A 471 -0.62 -15.63 9.04
CA ASP A 471 -1.15 -16.17 10.30
C ASP A 471 -2.20 -17.28 10.07
N VAL A 472 -3.27 -16.95 9.35
CA VAL A 472 -4.43 -17.78 9.01
C VAL A 472 -4.27 -18.38 7.63
N MET A 473 -3.60 -17.64 6.75
CA MET A 473 -3.33 -18.02 5.37
C MET A 473 -1.93 -18.61 5.22
N SER A 474 -1.74 -19.46 4.24
CA SER A 474 -0.46 -20.05 3.87
C SER A 474 -0.28 -20.13 2.36
N ARG A 475 0.92 -20.54 1.95
CA ARG A 475 1.23 -20.90 0.57
C ARG A 475 1.11 -22.40 0.44
N GLU A 476 0.20 -22.82 -0.42
CA GLU A 476 -0.02 -24.21 -0.80
C GLU A 476 0.90 -24.58 -1.95
N HIS A 477 1.61 -25.69 -1.83
CA HIS A 477 2.27 -26.33 -2.97
C HIS A 477 1.33 -27.36 -3.60
N SER A 478 0.68 -27.03 -4.72
CA SER A 478 -0.24 -27.96 -5.40
C SER A 478 0.44 -29.28 -5.79
N TRP A 479 1.71 -29.24 -6.19
CA TRP A 479 2.66 -30.36 -6.13
C TRP A 479 3.38 -30.31 -4.78
N PRO A 480 3.05 -31.16 -3.79
CA PRO A 480 3.59 -31.07 -2.43
C PRO A 480 5.12 -31.08 -2.39
N HIS A 481 5.71 -30.29 -1.49
CA HIS A 481 7.16 -30.24 -1.29
C HIS A 481 7.77 -31.62 -1.01
N SER A 482 7.10 -32.47 -0.23
CA SER A 482 7.54 -33.84 0.04
C SER A 482 7.57 -34.76 -1.18
N TRP A 483 6.91 -34.38 -2.28
CA TRP A 483 6.94 -35.14 -3.54
C TRP A 483 8.07 -34.68 -4.46
N MET A 484 8.71 -33.53 -4.18
CA MET A 484 9.78 -33.01 -5.00
C MET A 484 11.03 -33.89 -4.86
N PRO A 485 11.67 -34.33 -5.95
CA PRO A 485 12.92 -35.09 -5.89
C PRO A 485 14.08 -34.38 -5.17
N THR A 486 13.97 -33.07 -5.01
CA THR A 486 14.92 -32.21 -4.29
C THR A 486 14.63 -32.09 -2.79
N PHE A 487 13.53 -32.70 -2.28
CA PHE A 487 13.20 -32.69 -0.86
C PHE A 487 14.41 -33.15 0.00
N PRO A 488 14.75 -32.43 1.09
CA PRO A 488 13.99 -31.36 1.75
C PRO A 488 14.43 -29.93 1.38
N ASP A 489 14.98 -29.69 0.18
CA ASP A 489 15.45 -28.35 -0.22
C ASP A 489 14.30 -27.31 -0.28
N GLU A 490 14.45 -26.20 0.44
CA GLU A 490 13.50 -25.07 0.49
C GLU A 490 14.03 -23.80 -0.20
N ASP A 491 15.25 -23.84 -0.74
CA ASP A 491 15.88 -22.74 -1.47
C ASP A 491 15.82 -22.94 -3.00
N GLY A 492 15.45 -24.14 -3.44
CA GLY A 492 15.33 -24.55 -4.84
C GLY A 492 14.35 -23.70 -5.65
N MET A 493 14.65 -23.55 -6.94
CA MET A 493 13.82 -22.77 -7.87
C MET A 493 12.43 -23.38 -8.07
N GLU A 494 12.34 -24.70 -7.99
CA GLU A 494 11.10 -25.48 -8.04
C GLU A 494 10.23 -25.31 -6.79
N TYR A 495 10.86 -25.04 -5.65
CA TYR A 495 10.15 -24.84 -4.39
C TYR A 495 9.40 -23.50 -4.39
N SER A 496 9.98 -22.48 -5.02
CA SER A 496 9.41 -21.13 -5.07
C SER A 496 8.71 -20.78 -6.38
N ASP A 497 8.45 -21.77 -7.25
CA ASP A 497 7.76 -21.56 -8.53
C ASP A 497 6.29 -21.12 -8.31
N LEU A 498 5.96 -19.91 -8.73
CA LEU A 498 4.66 -19.29 -8.46
C LEU A 498 3.53 -20.03 -9.17
N HIS A 499 3.78 -20.78 -10.25
CA HIS A 499 2.74 -21.59 -10.89
C HIS A 499 2.26 -22.74 -10.01
N ASN A 500 3.03 -23.12 -8.98
CA ASN A 500 2.69 -24.17 -8.02
C ASN A 500 2.15 -23.64 -6.68
N LEU A 501 2.29 -22.33 -6.42
CA LEU A 501 2.00 -21.71 -5.13
C LEU A 501 0.68 -20.96 -5.10
N PHE A 502 -0.21 -21.35 -4.19
CA PHE A 502 -1.53 -20.72 -4.05
C PHE A 502 -1.86 -20.29 -2.62
N PRO A 503 -2.62 -19.21 -2.41
CA PRO A 503 -3.06 -18.84 -1.07
C PRO A 503 -4.16 -19.81 -0.61
N VAL A 504 -4.01 -20.36 0.59
CA VAL A 504 -5.01 -21.26 1.19
C VAL A 504 -5.12 -20.98 2.68
N HIS A 505 -6.20 -21.43 3.31
CA HIS A 505 -6.29 -21.41 4.77
C HIS A 505 -5.35 -22.47 5.35
N GLN A 506 -4.45 -22.05 6.25
CA GLN A 506 -3.42 -22.89 6.83
C GLN A 506 -3.99 -24.10 7.57
N ASP A 507 -4.78 -23.86 8.63
CA ASP A 507 -5.18 -24.96 9.52
C ASP A 507 -6.28 -25.87 8.95
N ASN A 508 -7.27 -25.29 8.27
CA ASN A 508 -8.48 -26.01 7.86
C ASN A 508 -8.44 -26.54 6.42
N ALA A 509 -7.46 -26.14 5.61
CA ALA A 509 -7.29 -26.62 4.23
C ALA A 509 -5.90 -27.22 4.01
N ASN A 510 -4.84 -26.40 4.09
CA ASN A 510 -3.45 -26.84 3.82
C ASN A 510 -3.02 -28.01 4.73
N ALA A 511 -3.13 -27.82 6.05
CA ALA A 511 -2.74 -28.83 7.03
C ALA A 511 -3.59 -30.10 6.94
N VAL A 512 -4.87 -29.98 6.55
CA VAL A 512 -5.78 -31.12 6.34
C VAL A 512 -5.37 -31.90 5.09
N ARG A 513 -5.07 -31.22 3.97
CA ARG A 513 -4.56 -31.85 2.76
C ARG A 513 -3.26 -32.60 3.04
N SER A 514 -2.30 -31.94 3.70
CA SER A 514 -0.95 -32.46 3.89
C SER A 514 -0.31 -32.81 2.52
N ASN A 515 0.28 -33.99 2.37
CA ASN A 515 0.85 -34.48 1.12
C ASN A 515 -0.03 -35.51 0.39
N ARG A 516 -1.32 -35.56 0.71
CA ARG A 516 -2.24 -36.55 0.13
C ARG A 516 -2.61 -36.20 -1.32
N PRO A 517 -2.92 -37.21 -2.15
CA PRO A 517 -3.30 -36.94 -3.51
C PRO A 517 -4.64 -36.21 -3.56
N LEU A 518 -4.78 -35.39 -4.61
CA LEU A 518 -6.05 -34.80 -4.95
C LEU A 518 -6.95 -35.87 -5.58
N GLY A 519 -8.23 -35.88 -5.21
CA GLY A 519 -9.18 -36.87 -5.72
C GLY A 519 -10.61 -36.55 -5.35
N GLU A 520 -11.56 -37.22 -6.01
CA GLU A 520 -12.99 -37.15 -5.70
C GLU A 520 -13.30 -37.91 -4.39
N VAL A 521 -13.86 -37.21 -3.41
CA VAL A 521 -14.28 -37.76 -2.13
C VAL A 521 -15.68 -38.34 -2.27
N VAL A 522 -15.80 -39.66 -2.09
CA VAL A 522 -17.12 -40.34 -2.10
C VAL A 522 -17.62 -40.60 -0.68
N SER A 523 -16.72 -40.65 0.30
CA SER A 523 -17.04 -40.82 1.72
C SER A 523 -16.28 -39.77 2.53
N GLN A 524 -16.96 -38.65 2.77
CA GLN A 524 -16.42 -37.48 3.47
C GLN A 524 -16.13 -37.77 4.95
N GLU A 525 -14.92 -37.43 5.41
CA GLU A 525 -14.53 -37.41 6.83
C GLU A 525 -14.67 -36.01 7.41
N SER A 526 -14.22 -34.99 6.69
CA SER A 526 -14.34 -33.58 7.08
C SER A 526 -14.49 -32.69 5.85
N SER A 527 -14.91 -31.44 6.08
CA SER A 527 -14.95 -30.39 5.06
C SER A 527 -14.60 -29.04 5.68
N PHE A 528 -14.09 -28.14 4.85
CA PHE A 528 -13.95 -26.74 5.17
C PHE A 528 -14.49 -25.91 4.01
N LEU A 529 -15.63 -25.26 4.23
CA LEU A 529 -16.42 -24.62 3.17
C LEU A 529 -16.65 -25.63 2.02
N ASP A 530 -16.22 -25.29 0.81
CA ASP A 530 -16.44 -26.11 -0.38
C ASP A 530 -15.36 -27.20 -0.59
N ALA A 531 -14.33 -27.25 0.26
CA ALA A 531 -13.31 -28.30 0.20
C ALA A 531 -13.68 -29.50 1.06
N GLN A 532 -13.30 -30.70 0.62
CA GLN A 532 -13.57 -31.96 1.29
C GLN A 532 -12.30 -32.78 1.54
N TYR A 533 -12.35 -33.60 2.59
CA TYR A 533 -11.34 -34.58 2.91
C TYR A 533 -12.02 -35.89 3.29
N GLY A 534 -11.59 -37.00 2.71
CA GLY A 534 -12.24 -38.28 2.92
C GLY A 534 -11.71 -39.39 2.01
N ASP A 535 -12.46 -40.48 1.92
CA ASP A 535 -12.09 -41.62 1.07
C ASP A 535 -12.66 -41.46 -0.34
N ASN A 536 -11.85 -41.79 -1.35
CA ASN A 536 -12.30 -41.97 -2.73
C ASN A 536 -13.00 -43.33 -2.93
N ALA A 537 -13.44 -43.62 -4.16
CA ALA A 537 -14.15 -44.85 -4.50
C ALA A 537 -13.36 -46.14 -4.21
N ASP A 538 -12.03 -46.07 -4.17
CA ASP A 538 -11.14 -47.19 -3.86
C ASP A 538 -10.79 -47.30 -2.36
N GLY A 539 -11.38 -46.44 -1.51
CA GLY A 539 -11.11 -46.40 -0.08
C GLY A 539 -9.77 -45.77 0.28
N GLN A 540 -9.20 -44.95 -0.62
CA GLN A 540 -7.96 -44.20 -0.40
C GLN A 540 -8.27 -42.80 0.08
N ARG A 541 -7.46 -42.28 1.02
CA ARG A 541 -7.65 -40.94 1.58
C ARG A 541 -7.16 -39.86 0.60
N VAL A 542 -8.08 -39.01 0.18
CA VAL A 542 -7.82 -37.93 -0.79
C VAL A 542 -8.32 -36.58 -0.25
N TYR A 543 -7.85 -35.51 -0.88
CA TYR A 543 -8.36 -34.16 -0.67
C TYR A 543 -9.03 -33.65 -1.94
N GLU A 544 -10.21 -33.06 -1.81
CA GLU A 544 -10.97 -32.49 -2.92
C GLU A 544 -11.10 -30.98 -2.73
N PRO A 545 -10.43 -30.15 -3.54
CA PRO A 545 -10.65 -28.71 -3.52
C PRO A 545 -12.04 -28.40 -4.11
N ARG A 546 -12.53 -27.19 -3.85
CA ARG A 546 -13.76 -26.66 -4.46
C ARG A 546 -13.72 -26.80 -5.99
N ASP A 547 -14.88 -26.97 -6.60
CA ASP A 547 -14.98 -27.26 -8.04
C ASP A 547 -14.24 -26.25 -8.93
N GLN A 548 -14.30 -24.95 -8.58
CA GLN A 548 -13.64 -23.84 -9.30
C GLN A 548 -12.11 -23.79 -9.15
N HIS A 549 -11.47 -24.80 -8.54
CA HIS A 549 -10.02 -24.87 -8.43
C HIS A 549 -9.47 -26.25 -8.82
N LYS A 550 -10.34 -27.18 -9.20
CA LYS A 550 -9.95 -28.55 -9.57
C LYS A 550 -9.06 -28.53 -10.81
N GLY A 551 -9.41 -27.72 -11.80
CA GLY A 551 -8.65 -27.53 -13.04
C GLY A 551 -7.31 -26.85 -12.78
N ASP A 552 -7.31 -25.77 -12.00
CA ASP A 552 -6.09 -25.01 -11.66
C ASP A 552 -5.04 -25.92 -10.99
N ALA A 553 -5.46 -26.69 -10.00
CA ALA A 553 -4.58 -27.60 -9.26
C ALA A 553 -4.05 -28.71 -10.18
N ALA A 554 -4.88 -29.26 -11.07
CA ALA A 554 -4.46 -30.25 -12.05
C ALA A 554 -3.42 -29.68 -13.03
N ARG A 555 -3.64 -28.47 -13.55
CA ARG A 555 -2.71 -27.77 -14.46
C ARG A 555 -1.40 -27.40 -13.77
N ALA A 556 -1.42 -27.03 -12.50
CA ALA A 556 -0.22 -26.80 -11.71
C ALA A 556 0.61 -28.08 -11.53
N ILE A 557 -0.03 -29.21 -11.20
CA ILE A 557 0.65 -30.50 -11.06
C ILE A 557 1.25 -30.97 -12.39
N PHE A 558 0.51 -30.90 -13.50
CA PHE A 558 1.05 -31.26 -14.82
C PHE A 558 2.19 -30.35 -15.24
N TYR A 559 2.11 -29.06 -14.94
CA TYR A 559 3.20 -28.13 -15.18
C TYR A 559 4.47 -28.51 -14.43
N MET A 560 4.37 -28.80 -13.12
CA MET A 560 5.53 -29.21 -12.32
C MET A 560 6.17 -30.49 -12.85
N ALA A 561 5.35 -31.47 -13.26
CA ALA A 561 5.80 -32.71 -13.89
C ALA A 561 6.57 -32.48 -15.20
N VAL A 562 6.25 -31.43 -15.96
CA VAL A 562 6.92 -31.12 -17.23
C VAL A 562 8.15 -30.23 -17.02
N LYS A 563 7.99 -29.10 -16.33
CA LYS A 563 9.06 -28.09 -16.22
C LYS A 563 10.28 -28.62 -15.49
N TRP A 564 10.06 -29.22 -14.32
CA TRP A 564 11.14 -29.56 -13.40
C TRP A 564 11.70 -30.97 -13.59
N ASN A 565 11.13 -31.76 -14.52
CA ASN A 565 11.62 -33.12 -14.78
C ASN A 565 13.12 -33.16 -15.11
N GLY A 566 13.88 -33.95 -14.35
CA GLY A 566 15.34 -34.02 -14.44
C GLY A 566 16.08 -33.18 -13.39
N THR A 567 15.41 -32.22 -12.73
CA THR A 567 15.97 -31.49 -11.59
C THR A 567 15.86 -32.34 -10.33
N GLY A 568 17.00 -32.76 -9.77
CA GLY A 568 17.04 -33.66 -8.60
C GLY A 568 16.58 -35.10 -8.86
N GLY A 569 15.90 -35.38 -9.98
CA GLY A 569 15.41 -36.71 -10.33
C GLY A 569 14.25 -36.68 -11.32
N SER A 570 13.49 -37.78 -11.39
CA SER A 570 12.26 -37.88 -12.18
C SER A 570 11.11 -37.18 -11.45
N TRP A 571 10.35 -36.36 -12.18
CA TRP A 571 9.12 -35.70 -11.69
C TRP A 571 7.86 -36.45 -12.17
N GLU A 572 7.94 -37.77 -12.24
CA GLU A 572 6.77 -38.63 -12.40
C GLU A 572 5.86 -38.50 -11.17
N LEU A 573 4.54 -38.64 -11.38
CA LEU A 573 3.59 -38.66 -10.28
C LEU A 573 3.96 -39.80 -9.31
N PRO A 574 4.18 -39.52 -8.02
CA PRO A 574 4.71 -40.50 -7.10
C PRO A 574 3.71 -41.63 -6.87
N ASN A 575 4.20 -42.87 -6.85
CA ASN A 575 3.42 -44.06 -6.52
C ASN A 575 4.34 -45.18 -6.00
N PRO A 576 4.33 -45.49 -4.69
CA PRO A 576 3.56 -44.83 -3.63
C PRO A 576 4.03 -43.38 -3.35
N ILE A 577 3.18 -42.56 -2.75
CA ILE A 577 3.54 -41.20 -2.29
C ILE A 577 4.58 -41.24 -1.18
N ASP A 578 4.33 -42.03 -0.13
CA ASP A 578 5.29 -42.26 0.94
C ASP A 578 4.99 -43.57 1.69
N PHE A 579 5.64 -43.78 2.84
CA PHE A 579 5.44 -44.98 3.65
C PHE A 579 4.02 -45.10 4.26
N LEU A 580 3.37 -43.98 4.57
CA LEU A 580 2.01 -43.88 5.12
C LEU A 580 0.94 -43.85 4.02
N VAL A 581 1.21 -43.15 2.91
CA VAL A 581 0.34 -43.03 1.73
C VAL A 581 0.86 -43.97 0.64
N GLN A 582 0.48 -45.25 0.74
CA GLN A 582 0.99 -46.33 -0.12
C GLN A 582 0.30 -46.44 -1.50
N TYR A 583 -0.21 -45.32 -2.00
CA TYR A 583 -0.84 -45.16 -3.31
C TYR A 583 -0.38 -43.84 -3.93
N GLY A 584 -0.61 -43.67 -5.22
CA GLY A 584 -0.17 -42.48 -5.96
C GLY A 584 -1.27 -41.48 -6.26
N GLN A 585 -0.88 -40.35 -6.84
CA GLN A 585 -1.81 -39.41 -7.46
C GLN A 585 -2.43 -40.03 -8.72
N ASP A 586 -3.75 -40.10 -8.77
CA ASP A 586 -4.47 -40.56 -9.96
C ASP A 586 -4.40 -39.49 -11.06
N GLN A 587 -3.74 -39.81 -12.18
CA GLN A 587 -3.61 -38.91 -13.32
C GLN A 587 -4.93 -38.73 -14.09
N ASP A 588 -5.84 -39.71 -14.05
CA ASP A 588 -7.07 -39.68 -14.83
C ASP A 588 -8.07 -38.70 -14.19
N VAL A 589 -8.09 -38.60 -12.86
CA VAL A 589 -8.82 -37.54 -12.14
C VAL A 589 -8.28 -36.15 -12.50
N LEU A 590 -6.95 -35.96 -12.52
CA LEU A 590 -6.37 -34.67 -12.89
C LEU A 590 -6.70 -34.27 -14.34
N LYS A 591 -6.64 -35.22 -15.28
CA LYS A 591 -7.06 -34.98 -16.67
C LYS A 591 -8.53 -34.65 -16.76
N GLN A 592 -9.38 -35.36 -16.01
CA GLN A 592 -10.80 -35.10 -15.96
C GLN A 592 -11.07 -33.67 -15.47
N TRP A 593 -10.45 -33.27 -14.37
CA TRP A 593 -10.60 -31.93 -13.80
C TRP A 593 -10.10 -30.82 -14.73
N HIS A 594 -8.98 -31.02 -15.43
CA HIS A 594 -8.50 -30.08 -16.45
C HIS A 594 -9.57 -29.74 -17.51
N TRP A 595 -10.39 -30.73 -17.92
CA TRP A 595 -11.45 -30.52 -18.91
C TRP A 595 -12.78 -30.05 -18.31
N GLN A 596 -13.06 -30.39 -17.05
CA GLN A 596 -14.29 -29.98 -16.37
C GLN A 596 -14.25 -28.54 -15.87
N ASP A 597 -13.06 -28.07 -15.52
CA ASP A 597 -12.78 -26.73 -15.02
C ASP A 597 -11.72 -26.07 -15.94
N PRO A 598 -12.10 -25.59 -17.14
CA PRO A 598 -11.17 -24.98 -18.08
C PRO A 598 -10.61 -23.65 -17.53
N PRO A 599 -9.46 -23.16 -18.04
CA PRO A 599 -8.90 -21.89 -17.58
C PRO A 599 -9.90 -20.74 -17.62
N ASP A 600 -10.09 -20.09 -16.47
CA ASP A 600 -10.95 -18.93 -16.34
C ASP A 600 -10.15 -17.62 -16.53
N ALA A 601 -10.87 -16.49 -16.53
CA ALA A 601 -10.25 -15.18 -16.72
C ALA A 601 -9.21 -14.83 -15.63
N TRP A 602 -9.38 -15.35 -14.41
CA TRP A 602 -8.46 -15.10 -13.30
C TRP A 602 -7.19 -15.93 -13.46
N GLU A 603 -7.32 -17.22 -13.80
CA GLU A 603 -6.17 -18.10 -14.02
C GLU A 603 -5.34 -17.66 -15.23
N ILE A 604 -5.98 -17.21 -16.32
CA ILE A 604 -5.26 -16.67 -17.48
C ILE A 604 -4.49 -15.39 -17.11
N ALA A 605 -5.14 -14.46 -16.41
CA ALA A 605 -4.47 -13.25 -15.91
C ALA A 605 -3.32 -13.59 -14.95
N ARG A 606 -3.49 -14.60 -14.10
CA ARG A 606 -2.45 -15.10 -13.21
C ARG A 606 -1.26 -15.69 -13.98
N ASN A 607 -1.51 -16.49 -15.02
CA ASN A 607 -0.45 -17.06 -15.87
C ASN A 607 0.35 -15.97 -16.58
N ASP A 608 -0.34 -14.94 -17.10
CA ASP A 608 0.28 -13.76 -17.69
C ASP A 608 1.08 -12.93 -16.68
N PHE A 609 0.56 -12.74 -15.47
CA PHE A 609 1.24 -12.04 -14.38
C PHE A 609 2.49 -12.80 -13.93
N ILE A 610 2.40 -14.11 -13.69
CA ILE A 610 3.57 -14.91 -13.33
C ILE A 610 4.61 -14.89 -14.45
N GLN A 611 4.21 -14.87 -15.72
CA GLN A 611 5.20 -14.70 -16.80
C GLN A 611 5.92 -13.35 -16.72
N SER A 612 5.24 -12.25 -16.31
CA SER A 612 5.94 -10.97 -16.15
C SER A 612 6.92 -10.95 -14.99
N GLU A 613 6.72 -11.80 -13.98
CA GLU A 613 7.60 -11.88 -12.80
C GLU A 613 8.70 -12.96 -12.94
N GLN A 614 8.40 -14.11 -13.58
CA GLN A 614 9.30 -15.28 -13.65
C GLN A 614 9.77 -15.61 -15.07
N GLY A 615 9.31 -14.88 -16.09
CA GLY A 615 9.68 -15.09 -17.49
C GLY A 615 9.05 -16.33 -18.15
N ASN A 616 8.30 -17.14 -17.41
CA ASN A 616 7.77 -18.41 -17.90
C ASN A 616 6.26 -18.61 -17.69
N ARG A 617 5.67 -19.46 -18.53
CA ARG A 617 4.23 -19.76 -18.55
C ARG A 617 3.93 -21.21 -18.18
N ASN A 618 2.79 -21.44 -17.55
CA ASN A 618 2.18 -22.76 -17.50
C ASN A 618 1.48 -23.03 -18.85
N PRO A 619 1.92 -24.04 -19.64
CA PRO A 619 1.35 -24.33 -20.97
C PRO A 619 0.01 -25.06 -20.93
N PHE A 620 -0.44 -25.50 -19.75
CA PHE A 620 -1.75 -26.11 -19.59
C PHE A 620 -2.84 -25.07 -19.36
N VAL A 621 -2.46 -23.81 -19.07
CA VAL A 621 -3.32 -22.61 -18.95
C VAL A 621 -3.22 -21.81 -20.24
#